data_AF-A0A7C1UQI8-F1
#
_entry.id   AF-A0A7C1UQI8-F1
#
_cell.length_a   1.000
_cell.length_b   1.000
_cell.length_c   1.000
_cell.angle_alpha   90.00
_cell.angle_beta   90.00
_cell.angle_gamma   90.00
#
_symmetry.space_group_name_H-M   'P 1'
#
loop_
_entity.id
_entity.type
_entity.pdbx_description
1 polymer ?
#
loop_
_entity_poly.entity_id
_entity_poly.type
_entity_poly.pdbx_seq_one_letter_code
_entity_poly.pdbx_strand_id
1 'polypeptide(L)'
;MDEQEYYKKHKNKAENVFKKIDTIRCPYFEGSVTFNSDGFHHLRFLPNGRERKHKAQLLKFKLLPFAKHIIAKSGTIQEYRTQLVAVGRKGKRDGLQKTKQAEYWGLYAIVGEDKRIRIRVILRRVGDGKIIFWSVMPDMNLKSGKLYKNDILES
;
A
#
# COMPACT_ATOMS: atom_id res chain seq x y z
N MET A 1 -7.11 24.86 -11.68
CA MET A 1 -6.17 24.07 -10.87
C MET A 1 -5.31 23.29 -11.82
N ASP A 2 -4.02 23.60 -11.85
CA ASP A 2 -3.06 22.91 -12.70
C ASP A 2 -2.85 21.44 -12.24
N GLU A 3 -2.29 20.58 -13.09
CA GLU A 3 -2.08 19.15 -12.77
C GLU A 3 -1.15 18.95 -11.56
N GLN A 4 -0.20 19.85 -11.37
CA GLN A 4 0.81 19.80 -10.32
C GLN A 4 0.21 20.19 -8.95
N GLU A 5 -0.64 21.21 -8.92
CA GLU A 5 -1.43 21.67 -7.79
C GLU A 5 -2.45 20.60 -7.39
N TYR A 6 -3.16 20.00 -8.36
CA TYR A 6 -4.06 18.87 -8.12
C TYR A 6 -3.33 17.72 -7.43
N TYR A 7 -2.16 17.34 -7.95
CA TYR A 7 -1.35 16.29 -7.38
C TYR A 7 -0.87 16.63 -5.97
N LYS A 8 -0.33 17.83 -5.75
CA LYS A 8 0.18 18.29 -4.44
C LYS A 8 -0.93 18.28 -3.39
N LYS A 9 -2.13 18.77 -3.74
CA LYS A 9 -3.31 18.74 -2.86
C LYS A 9 -3.66 17.33 -2.41
N HIS A 10 -3.71 16.37 -3.34
CA HIS A 10 -4.06 14.98 -3.03
C HIS A 10 -2.96 14.26 -2.25
N LYS A 11 -1.69 14.51 -2.57
CA LYS A 11 -0.55 13.98 -1.82
C LYS A 11 -0.58 14.48 -0.37
N ASN A 12 -0.74 15.78 -0.15
CA ASN A 12 -0.78 16.38 1.18
C ASN A 12 -1.96 15.84 2.00
N LYS A 13 -3.14 15.71 1.37
CA LYS A 13 -4.31 15.09 2.02
C LYS A 13 -4.02 13.64 2.43
N ALA A 14 -3.46 12.84 1.54
CA ALA A 14 -3.13 11.45 1.82
C ALA A 14 -2.07 11.31 2.92
N GLU A 15 -1.04 12.15 2.91
CA GLU A 15 -0.01 12.17 3.94
C GLU A 15 -0.59 12.53 5.32
N ASN A 16 -1.49 13.52 5.38
CA ASN A 16 -2.18 13.91 6.61
C ASN A 16 -3.09 12.79 7.13
N VAL A 17 -3.79 12.06 6.25
CA VAL A 17 -4.56 10.88 6.65
C VAL A 17 -3.63 9.77 7.15
N PHE A 18 -2.55 9.49 6.43
CA PHE A 18 -1.59 8.43 6.77
C PHE A 18 -0.94 8.66 8.14
N LYS A 19 -0.46 9.88 8.40
CA LYS A 19 0.18 10.27 9.66
C LYS A 19 -0.73 10.13 10.88
N LYS A 20 -2.06 10.22 10.71
CA LYS A 20 -3.03 10.07 11.80
C LYS A 20 -3.34 8.62 12.15
N ILE A 21 -2.94 7.65 11.34
CA ILE A 21 -3.40 6.26 11.47
C ILE A 21 -2.52 5.45 12.43
N ASP A 22 -1.27 5.85 12.70
CA ASP A 22 -0.25 5.18 13.54
C ASP A 22 -0.29 3.64 13.53
N THR A 23 -1.22 3.03 14.27
CA THR A 23 -1.49 1.59 14.24
C THR A 23 -2.97 1.24 14.08
N ILE A 24 -3.26 0.10 13.45
CA ILE A 24 -4.60 -0.48 13.31
C ILE A 24 -4.58 -1.93 13.75
N ARG A 25 -5.50 -2.34 14.64
CA ARG A 25 -5.71 -3.75 14.98
C ARG A 25 -6.26 -4.52 13.78
N CYS A 26 -5.64 -5.64 13.45
CA CYS A 26 -6.09 -6.57 12.42
C CYS A 26 -6.52 -7.89 13.05
N PRO A 27 -7.81 -8.29 12.93
CA PRO A 27 -8.32 -9.52 13.54
C PRO A 27 -7.53 -10.78 13.18
N TYR A 28 -7.10 -10.93 11.92
CA TYR A 28 -6.34 -12.10 11.48
C TYR A 28 -5.02 -12.31 12.24
N PHE A 29 -4.31 -11.23 12.59
CA PHE A 29 -3.03 -11.34 13.30
C PHE A 29 -3.19 -11.29 14.83
N GLU A 30 -4.41 -11.09 15.32
CA GLU A 30 -4.70 -10.78 16.72
C GLU A 30 -3.85 -9.61 17.26
N GLY A 31 -3.40 -8.72 16.37
CA GLY A 31 -2.36 -7.74 16.63
C GLY A 31 -2.47 -6.50 15.76
N SER A 32 -1.47 -5.61 15.83
CA SER A 32 -1.51 -4.30 15.17
C SER A 32 -0.63 -4.23 13.92
N VAL A 33 -1.18 -3.61 12.88
CA VAL A 33 -0.48 -3.18 11.67
C VAL A 33 -0.03 -1.73 11.83
N THR A 34 1.25 -1.46 11.60
CA THR A 34 1.84 -0.12 11.72
C THR A 34 1.83 0.63 10.38
N PHE A 35 1.49 1.91 10.42
CA PHE A 35 1.55 2.83 9.29
C PHE A 35 2.77 3.74 9.46
N ASN A 36 3.87 3.39 8.80
CA ASN A 36 5.14 4.13 8.90
C ASN A 36 5.55 4.81 7.58
N SER A 37 6.67 5.54 7.62
CA SER A 37 7.25 6.22 6.46
C SER A 37 7.49 5.31 5.27
N ASP A 38 7.92 4.06 5.52
CA ASP A 38 8.19 3.08 4.46
C ASP A 38 6.91 2.70 3.71
N GLY A 39 5.81 2.46 4.44
CA GLY A 39 4.51 2.19 3.87
C GLY A 39 4.00 3.33 2.98
N PHE A 40 4.14 4.57 3.42
CA PHE A 40 3.77 5.73 2.61
C PHE A 40 4.68 5.91 1.40
N HIS A 41 6.00 5.70 1.57
CA HIS A 41 6.96 5.72 0.48
C HIS A 41 6.57 4.73 -0.62
N HIS A 42 6.11 3.54 -0.27
CA HIS A 42 5.67 2.52 -1.23
C HIS A 42 4.39 2.85 -2.01
N LEU A 43 3.63 3.86 -1.60
CA LEU A 43 2.54 4.41 -2.42
C LEU A 43 3.08 5.22 -3.60
N ARG A 44 4.25 5.83 -3.42
CA ARG A 44 4.89 6.72 -4.39
C ARG A 44 5.94 6.02 -5.24
N PHE A 45 6.64 5.05 -4.65
CA PHE A 45 7.76 4.36 -5.28
C PHE A 45 7.47 2.87 -5.48
N LEU A 46 8.14 2.30 -6.47
CA LEU A 46 8.23 0.87 -6.70
C LEU A 46 9.24 0.23 -5.75
N PRO A 47 9.20 -1.10 -5.53
CA PRO A 47 10.20 -1.78 -4.69
C PRO A 47 11.65 -1.64 -5.15
N ASN A 48 11.89 -1.31 -6.41
CA ASN A 48 13.22 -1.01 -6.94
C ASN A 48 13.63 0.47 -6.80
N GLY A 49 12.86 1.28 -6.06
CA GLY A 49 13.14 2.69 -5.81
C GLY A 49 12.72 3.65 -6.93
N ARG A 50 12.20 3.18 -8.06
CA ARG A 50 11.70 4.05 -9.13
C ARG A 50 10.39 4.72 -8.73
N GLU A 51 10.24 6.00 -9.02
CA GLU A 51 8.98 6.71 -8.77
C GLU A 51 7.86 6.20 -9.70
N ARG A 52 6.66 6.07 -9.15
CA ARG A 52 5.46 5.71 -9.90
C ARG A 52 4.92 6.94 -10.63
N LYS A 53 4.27 6.74 -11.77
CA LYS A 53 3.54 7.83 -12.47
C LYS A 53 2.52 8.48 -11.52
N HIS A 54 2.34 9.80 -11.59
CA HIS A 54 1.42 10.55 -10.74
C HIS A 54 0.00 9.97 -10.70
N LYS A 55 -0.54 9.54 -11.86
CA LYS A 55 -1.87 8.90 -11.91
C LYS A 55 -1.97 7.64 -11.04
N ALA A 56 -0.93 6.82 -11.00
CA ALA A 56 -0.89 5.63 -10.14
C ALA A 56 -0.77 6.00 -8.65
N GLN A 57 0.02 7.03 -8.33
CA GLN A 57 0.13 7.54 -6.96
C GLN A 57 -1.22 8.09 -6.47
N LEU A 58 -1.89 8.91 -7.29
CA LEU A 58 -3.23 9.47 -7.01
C LEU A 58 -4.27 8.40 -6.72
N LEU A 59 -4.30 7.33 -7.51
CA LEU A 59 -5.21 6.21 -7.25
C LEU A 59 -4.93 5.58 -5.87
N LYS A 60 -3.66 5.32 -5.55
CA LYS A 60 -3.27 4.76 -4.25
C LYS A 60 -3.63 5.68 -3.09
N PHE A 61 -3.45 6.99 -3.24
CA PHE A 61 -3.86 8.00 -2.27
C PHE A 61 -5.37 7.98 -2.01
N LYS A 62 -6.18 7.89 -3.07
CA LYS A 62 -7.64 7.78 -2.97
C LYS A 62 -8.09 6.49 -2.27
N LEU A 63 -7.33 5.40 -2.42
CA LEU A 63 -7.66 4.11 -1.82
C LEU A 63 -7.21 3.95 -0.37
N LEU A 64 -6.37 4.86 0.15
CA LEU A 64 -5.82 4.77 1.50
C LEU A 64 -6.89 4.69 2.61
N PRO A 65 -8.00 5.46 2.57
CA PRO A 65 -9.07 5.34 3.58
C PRO A 65 -9.69 3.93 3.62
N PHE A 66 -9.84 3.27 2.47
CA PHE A 66 -10.33 1.89 2.42
C PHE A 66 -9.34 0.92 3.06
N ALA A 67 -8.03 1.14 2.89
CA ALA A 67 -7.03 0.27 3.49
C ALA A 67 -7.19 0.18 5.02
N LYS A 68 -7.48 1.31 5.68
CA LYS A 68 -7.79 1.33 7.12
C LYS A 68 -8.96 0.42 7.47
N HIS A 69 -10.07 0.56 6.74
CA HIS A 69 -11.28 -0.23 7.00
C HIS A 69 -11.10 -1.72 6.71
N ILE A 70 -10.37 -2.06 5.65
CA ILE A 70 -10.09 -3.44 5.26
C ILE A 70 -9.28 -4.13 6.37
N ILE A 71 -8.15 -3.54 6.77
CA ILE A 71 -7.29 -4.12 7.81
C ILE A 71 -8.06 -4.36 9.12
N ALA A 72 -8.89 -3.39 9.52
CA ALA A 72 -9.65 -3.47 10.77
C ALA A 72 -10.74 -4.55 10.77
N LYS A 73 -11.27 -4.93 9.60
CA LYS A 73 -12.36 -5.91 9.47
C LYS A 73 -11.90 -7.29 8.98
N SER A 74 -10.69 -7.40 8.43
CA SER A 74 -10.21 -8.66 7.85
C SER A 74 -9.86 -9.69 8.92
N GLY A 75 -10.65 -10.77 8.97
CA GLY A 75 -10.35 -11.99 9.73
C GLY A 75 -9.60 -13.08 8.94
N THR A 76 -9.39 -12.88 7.64
CA THR A 76 -8.74 -13.87 6.76
C THR A 76 -7.76 -13.21 5.80
N ILE A 77 -6.71 -13.92 5.42
CA ILE A 77 -5.79 -13.56 4.33
C ILE A 77 -6.16 -14.34 3.07
N GLN A 78 -6.01 -13.73 1.90
CA GLN A 78 -6.22 -14.42 0.62
C GLN A 78 -4.93 -14.65 -0.17
N GLU A 79 -3.88 -13.85 0.06
CA GLU A 79 -2.54 -14.08 -0.51
C GLU A 79 -1.48 -14.13 0.60
N TYR A 80 -0.59 -15.10 0.55
CA TYR A 80 0.60 -15.14 1.40
C TYR A 80 1.83 -15.50 0.55
N ARG A 81 2.93 -14.78 0.76
CA ARG A 81 4.21 -15.11 0.13
C ARG A 81 5.39 -14.68 0.98
N THR A 82 6.52 -15.36 0.79
CA THR A 82 7.79 -15.01 1.41
C THR A 82 8.83 -14.66 0.35
N GLN A 83 9.78 -13.80 0.71
CA GLN A 83 10.90 -13.42 -0.14
C GLN A 83 12.12 -13.04 0.70
N LEU A 84 13.33 -13.43 0.29
CA LEU A 84 14.55 -12.88 0.86
C LEU A 84 14.75 -11.44 0.39
N VAL A 85 14.88 -10.51 1.34
CA VAL A 85 15.13 -9.10 1.08
C VAL A 85 16.46 -8.68 1.68
N ALA A 86 17.19 -7.83 0.98
CA ALA A 86 18.40 -7.23 1.51
C ALA A 86 18.05 -6.19 2.58
N VAL A 87 18.78 -6.19 3.69
CA VAL A 87 18.58 -5.30 4.82
C VAL A 87 19.90 -4.63 5.22
N GLY A 88 19.82 -3.38 5.68
CA GLY A 88 20.99 -2.60 6.07
C GLY A 88 21.85 -2.18 4.86
N ARG A 89 23.08 -1.71 5.15
CA ARG A 89 24.04 -1.28 4.13
C ARG A 89 24.90 -2.46 3.67
N LYS A 90 25.41 -2.40 2.44
CA LYS A 90 26.44 -3.33 1.96
C LYS A 90 27.69 -3.23 2.83
N GLY A 91 28.32 -4.37 3.11
CA GLY A 91 29.58 -4.45 3.82
C GLY A 91 30.65 -3.70 3.04
N LYS A 92 31.43 -2.88 3.75
CA LYS A 92 32.50 -2.07 3.13
C LYS A 92 33.66 -2.94 2.60
N ARG A 93 33.84 -4.15 3.14
CA ARG A 93 35.00 -5.00 2.88
C ARG A 93 34.75 -6.08 1.83
N ASP A 94 33.59 -6.73 1.88
CA ASP A 94 33.20 -7.87 1.05
C ASP A 94 32.07 -7.53 0.05
N GLY A 95 31.48 -6.34 0.15
CA GLY A 95 30.34 -5.93 -0.67
C GLY A 95 29.03 -6.68 -0.36
N LEU A 96 29.04 -7.61 0.61
CA LEU A 96 27.89 -8.45 0.93
C LEU A 96 26.84 -7.65 1.71
N GLN A 97 25.57 -7.95 1.47
CA GLN A 97 24.46 -7.33 2.18
C GLN A 97 23.73 -8.41 2.98
N LYS A 98 23.44 -8.11 4.25
CA LYS A 98 22.63 -9.02 5.08
C LYS A 98 21.26 -9.18 4.43
N THR A 99 20.73 -10.41 4.45
CA THR A 99 19.37 -10.69 3.98
C THR A 99 18.51 -11.11 5.16
N LYS A 100 17.21 -10.82 5.08
CA LYS A 100 16.19 -11.34 5.99
C LYS A 100 15.02 -11.86 5.17
N GLN A 101 14.31 -12.84 5.70
CA GLN A 101 13.03 -13.24 5.13
C GLN A 101 12.01 -12.13 5.34
N ALA A 102 11.29 -11.76 4.30
CA ALA A 102 10.14 -10.88 4.35
C ALA A 102 8.89 -11.66 4.01
N GLU A 103 7.84 -11.41 4.76
CA GLU A 103 6.51 -11.95 4.54
C GLU A 103 5.61 -10.86 3.98
N TYR A 104 4.72 -11.26 3.08
CA TYR A 104 3.71 -10.39 2.50
C TYR A 104 2.35 -11.07 2.59
N TRP A 105 1.35 -10.32 3.03
CA TRP A 105 -0.04 -10.76 3.08
C TRP A 105 -0.92 -9.85 2.23
N GLY A 106 -1.83 -10.43 1.45
CA GLY A 106 -2.85 -9.74 0.68
C GLY A 106 -4.22 -9.89 1.32
N LEU A 107 -4.79 -8.75 1.72
CA LEU A 107 -6.16 -8.61 2.18
C LEU A 107 -7.04 -8.05 1.07
N TYR A 108 -8.25 -8.58 0.94
CA TYR A 108 -9.19 -8.14 -0.09
C TYR A 108 -10.52 -7.66 0.50
N ALA A 109 -11.10 -6.66 -0.15
CA ALA A 109 -12.48 -6.29 0.03
C ALA A 109 -13.08 -5.82 -1.28
N ILE A 110 -14.38 -6.05 -1.45
CA ILE A 110 -15.15 -5.50 -2.56
C ILE A 110 -15.86 -4.25 -2.04
N VAL A 111 -15.70 -3.13 -2.75
CA VAL A 111 -16.35 -1.85 -2.40
C VAL A 111 -17.12 -1.31 -3.60
N GLY A 112 -18.16 -0.51 -3.33
CA GLY A 112 -19.06 0.05 -4.35
C GLY A 112 -20.29 -0.84 -4.59
N GLU A 113 -21.45 -0.21 -4.67
CA GLU A 113 -22.74 -0.89 -4.84
C GLU A 113 -22.95 -1.27 -6.32
N ASP A 114 -22.86 -0.29 -7.22
CA ASP A 114 -23.07 -0.49 -8.67
C ASP A 114 -21.80 -0.92 -9.41
N LYS A 115 -20.65 -0.34 -9.05
CA LYS A 115 -19.33 -0.65 -9.63
C LYS A 115 -18.47 -1.31 -8.56
N ARG A 116 -18.69 -2.60 -8.34
CA ARG A 116 -17.92 -3.43 -7.40
C ARG A 116 -16.45 -3.47 -7.80
N ILE A 117 -15.62 -2.72 -7.08
CA ILE A 117 -14.16 -2.73 -7.22
C ILE A 117 -13.59 -3.59 -6.11
N ARG A 118 -12.81 -4.60 -6.49
CA ARG A 118 -12.03 -5.37 -5.53
C ARG A 118 -10.75 -4.60 -5.20
N ILE A 119 -10.58 -4.23 -3.94
CA ILE A 119 -9.37 -3.57 -3.42
C ILE A 119 -8.51 -4.62 -2.73
N ARG A 120 -7.22 -4.56 -3.03
CA ARG A 120 -6.15 -5.33 -2.38
C ARG A 120 -5.31 -4.42 -1.50
N VAL A 121 -5.14 -4.81 -0.25
CA VAL A 121 -4.19 -4.23 0.70
C VAL A 121 -3.05 -5.21 0.92
N ILE A 122 -1.82 -4.72 0.80
CA ILE A 122 -0.61 -5.51 1.06
C ILE A 122 -0.05 -5.09 2.41
N LEU A 123 0.21 -6.09 3.24
CA LEU A 123 0.94 -5.98 4.49
C LEU A 123 2.30 -6.65 4.35
N ARG A 124 3.29 -6.20 5.12
CA ARG A 124 4.66 -6.72 5.06
C ARG A 124 5.27 -6.85 6.45
N ARG A 125 6.06 -7.89 6.68
CA ARG A 125 6.96 -8.03 7.84
C ARG A 125 8.35 -8.42 7.34
N VAL A 126 9.40 -7.99 8.04
CA VAL A 126 10.80 -8.35 7.71
C VAL A 126 11.46 -8.94 8.95
N GLY A 127 11.86 -10.21 8.88
CA GLY A 127 12.26 -11.00 10.05
C GLY A 127 11.22 -10.90 11.16
N ASP A 128 11.67 -10.67 12.39
CA ASP A 128 10.79 -10.56 13.57
C ASP A 128 10.28 -9.12 13.81
N GLY A 129 10.27 -8.28 12.77
CA GLY A 129 9.81 -6.91 12.85
C GLY A 129 8.29 -6.75 13.02
N LYS A 130 7.83 -5.51 13.12
CA LYS A 130 6.40 -5.20 13.11
C LYS A 130 5.78 -5.47 11.73
N ILE A 131 4.51 -5.86 11.71
CA ILE A 131 3.73 -5.90 10.47
C ILE A 131 3.41 -4.45 10.10
N ILE A 132 3.78 -4.06 8.88
CA ILE A 132 3.55 -2.72 8.34
C ILE A 132 2.56 -2.76 7.18
N PHE A 133 1.79 -1.69 7.03
CA PHE A 133 1.11 -1.41 5.78
C PHE A 133 2.15 -1.18 4.67
N TRP A 134 2.01 -1.87 3.55
CA TRP A 134 2.94 -1.77 2.42
C TRP A 134 2.33 -1.09 1.21
N SER A 135 1.09 -1.43 0.84
CA SER A 135 0.43 -0.80 -0.30
C SER A 135 -1.07 -1.06 -0.33
N VAL A 136 -1.78 -0.28 -1.13
CA VAL A 136 -3.18 -0.53 -1.53
C VAL A 136 -3.32 -0.36 -3.04
N MET A 137 -4.15 -1.18 -3.69
CA MET A 137 -4.42 -1.09 -5.13
C MET A 137 -5.70 -1.86 -5.49
N PRO A 138 -6.33 -1.61 -6.65
CA PRO A 138 -7.37 -2.51 -7.16
C PRO A 138 -6.79 -3.87 -7.56
N ASP A 139 -7.55 -4.95 -7.34
CA ASP A 139 -7.24 -6.35 -7.70
C ASP A 139 -7.70 -6.73 -9.11
N MET A 140 -7.64 -5.79 -10.03
CA MET A 140 -8.01 -6.07 -11.42
C MET A 140 -6.81 -5.81 -12.31
N ASN A 141 -6.54 -6.75 -13.22
CA ASN A 141 -6.08 -6.37 -14.55
C ASN A 141 -7.21 -5.54 -15.15
N LEU A 142 -7.24 -4.26 -14.81
CA LEU A 142 -8.05 -3.27 -15.48
C LEU A 142 -7.60 -3.32 -16.93
N LYS A 143 -8.31 -4.07 -17.78
CA LYS A 143 -8.08 -4.12 -19.21
C LYS A 143 -7.94 -2.67 -19.66
N SER A 144 -6.73 -2.33 -20.11
CA SER A 144 -6.37 -1.14 -20.90
C SER A 144 -7.23 0.11 -20.63
N GLY A 145 -6.73 1.01 -19.80
CA GLY A 145 -6.98 2.45 -19.96
C GLY A 145 -8.26 3.05 -19.36
N LYS A 146 -9.24 2.28 -18.90
CA LYS A 146 -10.54 2.86 -18.47
C LYS A 146 -10.55 3.59 -17.12
N LEU A 147 -9.60 3.36 -16.20
CA LEU A 147 -9.50 4.16 -14.96
C LEU A 147 -8.66 5.45 -15.12
N TYR A 148 -7.98 5.60 -16.26
CA TYR A 148 -7.22 6.82 -16.58
C TYR A 148 -8.01 7.80 -17.45
N LYS A 149 -9.18 7.37 -17.95
CA LYS A 149 -10.26 8.24 -18.42
C LYS A 149 -11.25 8.39 -17.27
N ASN A 150 -11.87 9.56 -17.24
CA ASN A 150 -12.80 10.06 -16.21
C ASN A 150 -13.86 9.01 -15.82
N ASP A 151 -14.52 9.22 -14.66
CA ASP A 151 -15.76 8.52 -14.20
C ASP A 151 -15.62 7.59 -12.97
N ILE A 152 -14.81 8.01 -11.99
CA ILE A 152 -15.16 7.78 -10.57
C ILE A 152 -15.03 9.12 -9.83
N LEU A 153 -15.84 10.08 -10.26
CA LEU A 153 -16.18 11.29 -9.53
C LEU A 153 -17.69 11.45 -9.76
N GLU A 154 -18.44 11.50 -8.67
CA GLU A 154 -19.92 11.56 -8.61
C GLU A 154 -20.63 10.20 -8.67
N SER A 155 -20.63 9.52 -7.52
CA SER A 155 -21.76 8.77 -6.97
C SER A 155 -21.61 8.76 -5.45
#